data_AF-A0A6P0M9X4-F1
#
_entry.id   AF-A0A6P0M9X4-F1
#
_cell.length_a   1.000
_cell.length_b   1.000
_cell.length_c   1.000
_cell.angle_alpha   90.00
_cell.angle_beta   90.00
_cell.angle_gamma   90.00
#
_symmetry.space_group_name_H-M   'P 1'
#
loop_
_entity.id
_entity.type
_entity.pdbx_description
1 polymer ?
#
loop_
_entity_poly.entity_id
_entity_poly.type
_entity_poly.pdbx_seq_one_letter_code
_entity_poly.pdbx_strand_id
1 'polypeptide(L)'
;LASNNILSPATGRPIIAPSQDMVLGCYYLTAKNPKATKGAGRYFANLEDAIKAYEQKQVHLHAYIWVRYDGIVDTDEPDKEMISEESSPDGMVTKVYKNRRVRETADGELISQYIRTTAGRIIYNKTIQEALWG
;
A
#
# COMPACT_ATOMS: atom_id res chain seq x y z
N LEU A 1 0.91 -5.69 -33.95
CA LEU A 1 1.39 -4.52 -34.72
C LEU A 1 1.09 -3.17 -34.05
N ALA A 2 -0.02 -2.97 -33.32
CA ALA A 2 -0.28 -1.72 -32.57
C ALA A 2 0.53 -1.58 -31.26
N SER A 3 1.08 -2.67 -30.73
CA SER A 3 1.86 -2.72 -29.47
C SER A 3 3.17 -1.93 -29.50
N ASN A 4 3.72 -1.63 -30.67
CA ASN A 4 5.01 -0.93 -30.80
C ASN A 4 4.86 0.60 -30.93
N ASN A 5 3.64 1.11 -31.06
CA ASN A 5 3.36 2.53 -31.25
C ASN A 5 2.81 3.18 -29.96
N ILE A 6 3.47 2.91 -28.84
CA ILE A 6 3.06 3.43 -27.52
C ILE A 6 3.43 4.92 -27.40
N LEU A 7 4.47 5.38 -28.10
CA LEU A 7 5.00 6.74 -28.04
C LEU A 7 4.83 7.49 -29.37
N SER A 8 4.64 8.80 -29.27
CA SER A 8 4.63 9.72 -30.40
C SER A 8 6.03 9.86 -30.98
N PRO A 9 6.25 9.58 -32.28
CA PRO A 9 7.57 9.72 -32.90
C PRO A 9 8.12 11.15 -32.83
N ALA A 10 7.23 12.15 -32.83
CA ALA A 10 7.60 13.55 -32.87
C ALA A 10 7.89 14.17 -31.49
N THR A 11 7.30 13.63 -30.41
CA THR A 11 7.35 14.26 -29.08
C THR A 11 7.83 13.32 -27.97
N GLY A 12 7.92 12.02 -28.23
CA GLY A 12 8.23 11.00 -27.22
C GLY A 12 7.13 10.80 -26.17
N ARG A 13 6.00 11.51 -26.26
CA ARG A 13 4.88 11.36 -25.31
C ARG A 13 4.08 10.10 -25.60
N PRO A 14 3.51 9.45 -24.57
CA PRO A 14 2.61 8.32 -24.79
C PRO A 14 1.42 8.72 -25.66
N ILE A 15 1.18 7.99 -26.76
CA ILE A 15 -0.06 8.11 -27.56
C ILE A 15 -1.15 7.20 -26.95
N ILE A 16 -0.75 6.10 -26.34
CA ILE A 16 -1.66 5.19 -25.66
C ILE A 16 -1.76 5.64 -24.20
N ALA A 17 -2.94 6.15 -23.84
CA ALA A 17 -3.29 6.55 -22.48
C ALA A 17 -4.45 5.68 -21.96
N PRO A 18 -4.57 5.48 -20.64
CA PRO A 18 -5.72 4.80 -20.07
C PRO A 18 -7.01 5.55 -20.44
N SER A 19 -8.06 4.79 -20.75
CA SER A 19 -9.40 5.34 -21.00
C SER A 19 -9.99 5.95 -19.74
N GLN A 20 -11.05 6.73 -19.90
CA GLN A 20 -11.77 7.32 -18.77
C GLN A 20 -12.18 6.28 -17.72
N ASP A 21 -12.69 5.12 -18.14
CA ASP A 21 -13.12 4.05 -17.23
C ASP A 21 -11.94 3.41 -16.50
N MET A 22 -10.81 3.24 -17.18
CA MET A 22 -9.57 2.76 -16.54
C MET A 22 -9.09 3.75 -15.48
N VAL A 23 -9.06 5.04 -15.81
CA VAL A 23 -8.65 6.09 -14.87
C VAL A 23 -9.59 6.12 -13.67
N LEU A 24 -10.90 6.09 -13.90
CA LEU A 24 -11.90 6.10 -12.85
C LEU A 24 -11.81 4.86 -11.94
N GLY A 25 -11.57 3.68 -12.53
CA GLY A 25 -11.38 2.44 -11.77
C GLY A 25 -10.14 2.50 -10.86
N CYS A 26 -9.00 2.94 -11.40
CA CYS A 26 -7.77 3.09 -10.62
C CYS A 26 -7.92 4.12 -9.50
N TYR A 27 -8.59 5.25 -9.80
CA TYR A 27 -8.92 6.26 -8.80
C TYR A 27 -9.82 5.68 -7.71
N TYR A 28 -10.89 4.96 -8.08
CA TYR A 28 -11.80 4.38 -7.12
C TYR A 28 -11.10 3.38 -6.19
N LEU A 29 -10.18 2.55 -6.69
CA LEU A 29 -9.41 1.62 -5.84
C LEU A 29 -8.54 2.33 -4.80
N THR A 30 -8.02 3.51 -5.13
CA THR A 30 -6.99 4.21 -4.33
C THR A 30 -7.53 5.37 -3.49
N ALA A 31 -8.76 5.82 -3.78
CA ALA A 31 -9.43 6.93 -3.13
C ALA A 31 -9.60 6.73 -1.61
N LYS A 32 -9.54 7.85 -0.87
CA LYS A 32 -9.81 7.88 0.57
C LYS A 32 -11.33 7.93 0.78
N ASN A 33 -11.87 7.02 1.60
CA ASN A 33 -13.27 7.03 2.01
C ASN A 33 -13.41 6.84 3.52
N PRO A 34 -13.50 7.93 4.30
CA PRO A 34 -13.60 7.87 5.76
C PRO A 34 -14.82 7.10 6.27
N LYS A 35 -15.87 6.94 5.45
CA LYS A 35 -17.09 6.19 5.82
C LYS A 35 -16.89 4.67 5.73
N ALA A 36 -15.80 4.19 5.14
CA ALA A 36 -15.49 2.77 5.06
C ALA A 36 -14.91 2.25 6.38
N THR A 37 -15.79 1.87 7.31
CA THR A 37 -15.38 1.51 8.69
C THR A 37 -15.27 0.01 8.93
N LYS A 38 -15.90 -0.85 8.12
CA LYS A 38 -15.88 -2.30 8.34
C LYS A 38 -14.46 -2.85 8.19
N GLY A 39 -13.97 -3.47 9.27
CA GLY A 39 -12.62 -4.04 9.34
C GLY A 39 -11.49 -3.02 9.44
N ALA A 40 -11.81 -1.73 9.64
CA ALA A 40 -10.79 -0.70 9.85
C ALA A 40 -9.95 -0.98 11.09
N GLY A 41 -8.66 -0.68 11.03
CA GLY A 41 -7.69 -0.90 12.11
C GLY A 41 -7.22 -2.35 12.26
N ARG A 42 -7.76 -3.30 11.49
CA ARG A 42 -7.29 -4.70 11.52
C ARG A 42 -5.85 -4.82 11.05
N TYR A 43 -5.14 -5.77 11.65
CA TYR A 43 -3.77 -6.13 11.31
C TYR A 43 -3.75 -7.41 10.47
N PHE A 44 -2.93 -7.42 9.42
CA PHE A 44 -2.71 -8.56 8.54
C PHE A 44 -1.22 -8.90 8.47
N ALA A 45 -0.91 -10.20 8.38
CA ALA A 45 0.45 -10.71 8.37
C ALA A 45 1.15 -10.54 7.01
N ASN A 46 0.39 -10.36 5.93
CA ASN A 46 0.87 -10.18 4.55
C ASN A 46 -0.24 -9.55 3.69
N LEU A 47 0.10 -9.22 2.44
CA LEU A 47 -0.82 -8.58 1.48
C LEU A 47 -1.95 -9.53 1.04
N GLU A 48 -1.66 -10.82 0.88
CA GLU A 48 -2.60 -11.85 0.45
C GLU A 48 -3.75 -12.02 1.46
N ASP A 49 -3.45 -12.01 2.75
CA ASP A 49 -4.44 -12.14 3.81
C ASP A 49 -5.39 -10.93 3.86
N ALA A 50 -4.86 -9.74 3.58
CA ALA A 50 -5.68 -8.53 3.45
C ALA A 50 -6.63 -8.62 2.23
N ILE A 51 -6.16 -9.13 1.10
CA ILE A 51 -6.99 -9.35 -0.11
C ILE A 51 -8.08 -10.39 0.17
N LYS A 52 -7.72 -11.56 0.73
CA LYS A 52 -8.68 -12.61 1.10
C LYS A 52 -9.76 -12.10 2.04
N ALA A 53 -9.38 -11.29 3.02
CA ALA A 53 -10.35 -10.71 3.94
C ALA A 53 -11.33 -9.75 3.24
N TYR A 54 -10.86 -9.01 2.22
CA TYR A 54 -11.74 -8.20 1.38
C TYR A 54 -12.69 -9.07 0.54
N GLU A 55 -12.18 -10.13 -0.10
CA GLU A 55 -12.99 -11.09 -0.89
C GLU A 55 -14.08 -11.76 -0.05
N GLN A 56 -13.76 -12.09 1.21
CA GLN A 56 -14.69 -12.62 2.21
C GLN A 56 -15.61 -11.56 2.82
N LYS A 57 -15.60 -10.32 2.30
CA LYS A 57 -16.40 -9.17 2.73
C LYS A 57 -16.17 -8.81 4.21
N GLN A 58 -15.02 -9.15 4.78
CA GLN A 58 -14.67 -8.88 6.17
C GLN A 58 -14.08 -7.48 6.37
N VAL A 59 -13.55 -6.89 5.30
CA VAL A 59 -13.01 -5.53 5.26
C VAL A 59 -13.61 -4.78 4.08
N HIS A 60 -13.91 -3.49 4.25
CA HIS A 60 -14.26 -2.66 3.11
C HIS A 60 -13.01 -2.32 2.27
N LEU A 61 -13.22 -2.14 0.96
CA LEU A 61 -12.16 -1.80 0.00
C LEU A 61 -11.30 -0.61 0.44
N HIS A 62 -11.93 0.42 1.02
CA HIS A 62 -11.29 1.67 1.46
C HIS A 62 -11.05 1.77 2.97
N ALA A 63 -11.35 0.71 3.73
CA ALA A 63 -11.07 0.72 5.16
C ALA A 63 -9.55 0.71 5.39
N TYR A 64 -9.07 1.62 6.23
CA TYR A 64 -7.67 1.65 6.60
C TYR A 64 -7.32 0.45 7.47
N ILE A 65 -6.33 -0.33 7.05
CA ILE A 65 -5.83 -1.53 7.71
C ILE A 65 -4.32 -1.44 7.87
N TRP A 66 -3.77 -2.23 8.77
CA TRP A 66 -2.34 -2.39 8.98
C TRP A 66 -1.89 -3.70 8.35
N VAL A 67 -0.88 -3.66 7.50
CA VAL A 67 -0.35 -4.87 6.86
C VAL A 67 1.15 -4.91 7.03
N ARG A 68 1.69 -6.06 7.45
CA ARG A 68 3.14 -6.27 7.49
C ARG A 68 3.67 -6.27 6.07
N TYR A 69 4.73 -5.49 5.83
CA TYR A 69 5.32 -5.38 4.50
C TYR A 69 6.80 -5.05 4.59
N ASP A 70 7.66 -6.01 4.30
CA ASP A 70 9.11 -5.85 4.51
C ASP A 70 9.82 -5.15 3.33
N GLY A 71 9.08 -4.74 2.29
CA GLY A 71 9.62 -4.04 1.12
C GLY A 71 9.77 -2.53 1.28
N ILE A 72 10.24 -1.88 0.21
CA ILE A 72 10.35 -0.42 0.10
C ILE A 72 8.94 0.17 -0.05
N VAL A 73 8.64 1.19 0.74
CA VAL A 73 7.36 1.90 0.71
C VAL A 73 7.61 3.28 0.15
N ASP A 74 7.18 3.50 -1.08
CA ASP A 74 7.19 4.83 -1.70
C ASP A 74 5.88 5.56 -1.33
N THR A 75 5.99 6.77 -0.80
CA THR A 75 4.85 7.55 -0.29
C THR A 75 5.11 9.04 -0.39
N ASP A 76 4.10 9.77 -0.89
CA ASP A 76 4.11 11.23 -0.93
C ASP A 76 4.01 11.86 0.48
N GLU A 77 3.51 11.10 1.45
CA GLU A 77 3.47 11.46 2.87
C GLU A 77 4.56 10.64 3.61
N PRO A 78 5.84 11.08 3.60
CA PRO A 78 6.89 10.38 4.35
C PRO A 78 6.65 10.46 5.86
N ASP A 79 7.33 9.58 6.60
CA ASP A 79 7.30 9.51 8.06
C ASP A 79 7.98 10.76 8.67
N LYS A 80 7.27 11.89 8.70
CA LYS A 80 7.81 13.18 9.16
C LYS A 80 7.86 13.29 10.68
N GLU A 81 6.84 12.79 11.37
CA GLU A 81 6.68 12.93 12.82
C GLU A 81 6.47 11.57 13.45
N MET A 82 7.39 11.19 14.34
CA MET A 82 7.24 10.03 15.21
C MET A 82 6.24 10.36 16.32
N ILE A 83 5.23 9.50 16.46
CA ILE A 83 4.14 9.67 17.44
C ILE A 83 4.54 9.08 18.79
N SER A 84 5.16 7.89 18.78
CA SER A 84 5.65 7.24 19.98
C SER A 84 6.82 6.31 19.70
N GLU A 85 7.61 6.08 20.74
CA GLU A 85 8.68 5.08 20.79
C GLU A 85 8.51 4.25 22.06
N GLU A 86 8.47 2.93 21.90
CA GLU A 86 8.31 1.98 23.00
C GLU A 86 9.49 1.01 23.00
N SER A 87 10.25 0.98 24.10
CA SER A 87 11.30 -0.01 24.32
C SER A 87 10.73 -1.22 25.06
N SER A 88 10.92 -2.39 24.48
CA SER A 88 10.55 -3.67 25.08
C SER A 88 11.66 -4.18 26.00
N PRO A 89 11.35 -5.01 27.02
CA PRO A 89 12.36 -5.55 27.95
C PRO A 89 13.44 -6.41 27.29
N ASP A 90 13.21 -6.86 26.06
CA ASP A 90 14.13 -7.61 25.21
C ASP A 90 15.11 -6.71 24.42
N GLY A 91 15.07 -5.39 24.65
CA GLY A 91 15.89 -4.40 23.94
C GLY A 91 15.34 -4.02 22.56
N MET A 92 14.16 -4.50 22.16
CA MET A 92 13.56 -4.10 20.88
C MET A 92 12.85 -2.76 21.00
N VAL A 93 12.96 -1.94 19.96
CA VAL A 93 12.33 -0.63 19.88
C VAL A 93 11.20 -0.65 18.87
N THR A 94 10.02 -0.20 19.28
CA THR A 94 8.88 -0.01 18.37
C THR A 94 8.64 1.49 18.17
N LYS A 95 8.81 1.96 16.94
CA LYS A 95 8.54 3.33 16.51
C LYS A 95 7.19 3.38 15.80
N VAL A 96 6.33 4.30 16.22
CA VAL A 96 4.99 4.49 15.64
C VAL A 96 4.93 5.83 14.94
N TYR A 97 4.52 5.80 13.67
CA TYR A 97 4.23 6.94 12.82
C TYR A 97 2.76 6.90 12.39
N LYS A 98 2.30 7.95 11.71
CA LYS A 98 0.90 8.06 11.23
C LYS A 98 0.47 6.88 10.35
N ASN A 99 1.33 6.48 9.42
CA ASN A 99 1.04 5.45 8.42
C ASN A 99 2.03 4.27 8.45
N ARG A 100 2.95 4.24 9.41
CA ARG A 100 3.96 3.21 9.53
C ARG A 100 4.19 2.86 10.99
N ARG A 101 4.44 1.59 11.26
CA ARG A 101 4.92 1.10 12.55
C ARG A 101 6.12 0.24 12.28
N VAL A 102 7.23 0.54 12.94
CA VAL A 102 8.52 -0.08 12.69
C VAL A 102 9.00 -0.71 13.99
N ARG A 103 9.42 -1.97 13.93
CA ARG A 103 10.08 -2.66 15.05
C ARG A 103 11.52 -2.93 14.65
N GLU A 104 12.44 -2.46 15.47
CA GLU A 104 13.89 -2.53 15.27
C GLU A 104 14.56 -3.17 16.49
N THR A 105 15.77 -3.69 16.29
CA THR A 105 16.67 -4.08 17.38
C THR A 105 17.22 -2.83 18.09
N ALA A 106 17.87 -3.00 19.24
CA ALA A 106 18.58 -1.92 19.93
C ALA A 106 19.62 -1.22 19.04
N ASP A 107 20.21 -1.97 18.11
CA ASP A 107 21.23 -1.50 17.16
C ASP A 107 20.64 -0.82 15.91
N GLY A 108 19.30 -0.75 15.81
CA GLY A 108 18.59 -0.11 14.71
C GLY A 108 18.34 -1.00 13.48
N GLU A 109 18.53 -2.32 13.59
CA GLU A 109 18.21 -3.25 12.50
C GLU A 109 16.71 -3.49 12.42
N LEU A 110 16.14 -3.37 11.22
CA LEU A 110 14.72 -3.58 10.97
C LEU A 110 14.33 -5.04 11.19
N ILE A 111 13.43 -5.31 12.15
CA ILE A 111 12.87 -6.64 12.42
C ILE A 111 11.57 -6.84 11.63
N SER A 112 10.70 -5.82 11.66
CA SER A 112 9.44 -5.84 10.94
C SER A 112 8.87 -4.44 10.81
N GLN A 113 8.06 -4.23 9.79
CA GLN A 113 7.29 -3.01 9.65
C GLN A 113 5.85 -3.32 9.22
N TYR A 114 4.93 -2.49 9.68
CA TYR A 114 3.55 -2.45 9.24
C TYR A 114 3.28 -1.13 8.55
N ILE A 115 2.58 -1.19 7.43
CA ILE A 115 2.08 -0.02 6.70
C ILE A 115 0.58 0.12 6.89
N ARG A 116 0.11 1.35 6.98
CA ARG A 116 -1.30 1.69 7.02
C ARG A 116 -1.79 1.99 5.60
N THR A 117 -2.61 1.11 5.06
CA THR A 117 -3.11 1.21 3.68
C THR A 117 -4.55 0.70 3.57
N THR A 118 -5.05 0.48 2.36
CA THR A 118 -6.39 -0.06 2.09
C THR A 118 -6.30 -1.29 1.18
N ALA A 119 -7.30 -2.17 1.22
CA ALA A 119 -7.34 -3.33 0.33
C ALA A 119 -7.30 -2.92 -1.16
N GLY A 120 -7.97 -1.82 -1.52
CA GLY A 120 -7.95 -1.32 -2.91
C GLY A 120 -6.57 -0.87 -3.38
N ARG A 121 -5.76 -0.23 -2.51
CA ARG A 121 -4.36 0.12 -2.82
C ARG A 121 -3.48 -1.12 -2.96
N ILE A 122 -3.71 -2.14 -2.13
CA ILE A 122 -2.99 -3.41 -2.21
C ILE A 122 -3.28 -4.10 -3.55
N ILE A 123 -4.57 -4.23 -3.92
CA ILE A 123 -4.99 -4.84 -5.17
C ILE A 123 -4.38 -4.07 -6.36
N TYR A 124 -4.49 -2.75 -6.38
CA TYR A 124 -3.93 -1.93 -7.46
C TYR A 124 -2.43 -2.15 -7.63
N ASN A 125 -1.65 -2.04 -6.54
CA ASN A 125 -0.21 -2.22 -6.62
C ASN A 125 0.17 -3.64 -7.02
N LYS A 126 -0.51 -4.66 -6.47
CA LYS A 126 -0.27 -6.05 -6.84
C LYS A 126 -0.51 -6.28 -8.33
N THR A 127 -1.63 -5.80 -8.87
CA THR A 127 -1.94 -5.92 -10.31
C THR A 127 -0.89 -5.24 -11.19
N ILE A 128 -0.38 -4.07 -10.82
CA ILE A 128 0.69 -3.40 -11.58
C ILE A 128 1.99 -4.19 -11.52
N GLN A 129 2.36 -4.71 -10.35
CA GLN A 129 3.57 -5.51 -10.18
C GLN A 129 3.49 -6.81 -11.00
N GLU A 130 2.36 -7.52 -10.91
CA GLU A 130 2.11 -8.72 -11.72
C GLU A 130 2.11 -8.40 -13.23
N ALA A 131 1.62 -7.24 -13.66
CA ALA A 131 1.65 -6.86 -15.07
C ALA A 131 3.05 -6.48 -15.59
N LEU A 132 3.94 -6.00 -14.71
CA LEU A 132 5.31 -5.59 -15.08
C LEU A 132 6.31 -6.76 -15.04
N TRP A 133 6.13 -7.69 -14.10
CA TRP A 133 7.08 -8.78 -13.84
C TRP A 133 6.51 -10.19 -14.02
N GLY A 134 5.21 -10.32 -14.30
CA GLY A 134 4.54 -11.60 -14.56
C GLY A 134 4.49 -12.01 -16.02
#